data_AF-A0A0N4VQN3-F1
#
_entry.id   AF-A0A0N4VQN3-F1
#
_cell.length_a   1.000
_cell.length_b   1.000
_cell.length_c   1.000
_cell.angle_alpha   90.00
_cell.angle_beta   90.00
_cell.angle_gamma   90.00
#
_symmetry.space_group_name_H-M   'P 1'
#
loop_
_entity.id
_entity.type
_entity.pdbx_description
1 polymer ?
#
loop_
_entity_poly.entity_id
_entity_poly.type
_entity_poly.pdbx_seq_one_letter_code
_entity_poly.pdbx_strand_id
1 'polypeptide(L)'
;MRSKQRKPQEYSNSMNSESSSTMDLANLSSELIKISIANQKIMEFSECLNEIIQINLEAEATQNFIEDCEKVNIELENERKSHAEELRQINQDINHLEDTLKGVKSSKDSKKALIAQKYEEVERELEKTNEILRETGVAEEDLLTPEKCLPPFSDQGCSKDTPMANNTAAILLNQLTPLPFLNFLQRQRANLFSSAEDNASILFADKNQTTNCDQTKMKVCQTCQQLIHRNAPICPLCKTKSRSKNPKKPRRRDEMF
;
A
#
# COMPACT_ATOMS: atom_id res chain seq x y z
N MET A 1 95.37 -73.43 67.44
CA MET A 1 95.68 -72.37 68.43
C MET A 1 95.92 -71.03 67.72
N ARG A 2 94.87 -70.19 67.65
CA ARG A 2 94.86 -68.70 67.69
C ARG A 2 93.63 -68.17 66.95
N SER A 3 92.55 -68.11 67.72
CA SER A 3 91.30 -67.40 67.43
C SER A 3 91.56 -65.90 67.32
N LYS A 4 91.17 -65.26 66.21
CA LYS A 4 91.04 -63.80 66.13
C LYS A 4 89.59 -63.42 66.40
N GLN A 5 89.41 -62.63 67.45
CA GLN A 5 88.15 -62.13 67.98
C GLN A 5 87.44 -61.20 66.98
N ARG A 6 86.12 -61.37 66.88
CA ARG A 6 85.18 -60.40 66.29
C ARG A 6 85.05 -59.19 67.21
N LYS A 7 85.06 -57.99 66.65
CA LYS A 7 84.47 -56.79 67.28
C LYS A 7 83.11 -56.50 66.62
N PRO A 8 82.04 -56.23 67.37
CA PRO A 8 80.77 -55.71 66.84
C PRO A 8 80.82 -54.18 66.87
N GLN A 9 80.35 -53.50 65.82
CA GLN A 9 80.13 -52.06 65.92
C GLN A 9 78.92 -51.60 65.10
N GLU A 10 77.88 -51.26 65.88
CA GLU A 10 76.97 -50.12 65.76
C GLU A 10 76.00 -50.06 64.56
N TYR A 11 74.77 -50.46 64.90
CA TYR A 11 73.52 -50.00 64.31
C TYR A 11 73.37 -48.49 64.58
N SER A 12 73.41 -47.66 63.53
CA SER A 12 73.00 -46.26 63.60
C SER A 12 71.79 -46.04 62.68
N ASN A 13 70.63 -45.92 63.32
CA ASN A 13 69.40 -45.37 62.74
C ASN A 13 69.69 -44.01 62.12
N SER A 14 69.50 -43.89 60.81
CA SER A 14 69.33 -42.60 60.14
C SER A 14 67.83 -42.37 59.95
N MET A 15 67.18 -41.80 60.97
CA MET A 15 65.95 -41.05 60.77
C MET A 15 66.34 -39.59 60.57
N ASN A 16 66.38 -39.16 59.32
CA ASN A 16 66.34 -37.76 58.91
C ASN A 16 66.10 -37.70 57.39
N SER A 17 64.83 -37.84 56.98
CA SER A 17 64.42 -37.64 55.58
C SER A 17 63.03 -37.01 55.43
N GLU A 18 62.40 -36.51 56.51
CA GLU A 18 61.02 -36.00 56.43
C GLU A 18 60.95 -34.50 56.05
N SER A 19 61.99 -33.69 56.29
CA SER A 19 61.93 -32.24 56.04
C SER A 19 62.14 -31.79 54.58
N SER A 20 62.73 -32.63 53.72
CA SER A 20 62.90 -32.33 52.28
C SER A 20 61.64 -32.64 51.48
N SER A 21 60.92 -33.71 51.87
CA SER A 21 59.72 -34.18 51.17
C SER A 21 58.51 -33.24 51.32
N THR A 22 58.44 -32.49 52.42
CA THR A 22 57.34 -31.55 52.70
C THR A 22 57.44 -30.27 51.89
N MET A 23 58.66 -29.82 51.57
CA MET A 23 58.90 -28.65 50.71
C MET A 23 58.55 -28.95 49.25
N ASP A 24 58.82 -30.17 48.77
CA ASP A 24 58.43 -30.63 47.44
C ASP A 24 56.92 -30.84 47.30
N LEU A 25 56.25 -31.31 48.36
CA LEU A 25 54.80 -31.47 48.37
C LEU A 25 54.07 -30.11 48.36
N ALA A 26 54.59 -29.11 49.06
CA ALA A 26 54.04 -27.75 49.06
C ALA A 26 54.17 -27.09 47.67
N ASN A 27 55.29 -27.30 46.98
CA ASN A 27 55.49 -26.82 45.61
C ASN A 27 54.54 -27.51 44.62
N LEU A 28 54.40 -28.83 44.70
CA LEU A 28 53.45 -29.58 43.87
C LEU A 28 52.00 -29.12 44.11
N SER A 29 51.62 -28.92 45.38
CA SER A 29 50.31 -28.40 45.75
C SER A 29 50.06 -27.00 45.15
N SER A 30 51.06 -26.11 45.19
CA SER A 30 50.97 -24.79 44.57
C SER A 30 50.78 -24.87 43.06
N GLU A 31 51.51 -25.74 42.37
CA GLU A 31 51.37 -25.95 40.93
C GLU A 31 49.99 -26.53 40.56
N LEU A 32 49.48 -27.49 41.34
CA LEU A 32 48.13 -28.03 41.14
C LEU A 32 47.04 -26.97 41.31
N ILE A 33 47.20 -26.04 42.28
CA ILE A 33 46.28 -24.90 42.45
C ILE A 33 46.34 -23.98 41.24
N LYS A 34 47.54 -23.66 40.72
CA LYS A 34 47.69 -22.83 39.51
C LYS A 34 47.01 -23.47 38.30
N ILE A 35 47.17 -24.78 38.10
CA ILE A 35 46.51 -25.54 37.03
C ILE A 35 44.98 -25.49 37.20
N SER A 36 44.48 -25.68 38.43
CA SER A 36 43.04 -25.59 38.71
C SER A 36 42.49 -24.20 38.38
N ILE A 37 43.19 -23.13 38.75
CA ILE A 37 42.80 -21.75 38.45
C ILE A 37 42.82 -21.50 36.94
N ALA A 38 43.86 -21.98 36.24
CA ALA A 38 43.95 -21.86 34.78
C ALA A 38 42.78 -22.57 34.08
N ASN A 39 42.44 -23.79 34.51
CA ASN A 39 41.30 -24.53 33.97
C ASN A 39 39.97 -23.80 34.23
N GLN A 40 39.76 -23.26 35.43
CA GLN A 40 38.59 -22.44 35.74
C GLN A 40 38.49 -21.23 34.81
N LYS A 41 39.60 -20.53 34.56
CA LYS A 41 39.64 -19.39 33.64
C LYS A 41 39.39 -19.78 32.18
N ILE A 42 39.83 -20.96 31.76
CA ILE A 42 39.53 -21.49 30.42
C ILE A 42 38.03 -21.75 30.27
N MET A 43 37.36 -22.29 31.30
CA MET A 43 35.91 -22.51 31.26
C MET A 43 35.16 -21.18 31.19
N GLU A 44 35.49 -20.21 32.04
CA GLU A 44 34.90 -18.86 32.02
C GLU A 44 35.11 -18.16 30.65
N PHE A 45 36.31 -18.29 30.07
CA PHE A 45 36.59 -17.76 28.75
C PHE A 45 35.77 -18.45 27.66
N SER A 46 35.61 -19.77 27.73
CA SER A 46 34.79 -20.53 26.78
C SER A 46 33.31 -20.14 26.85
N GLU A 47 32.78 -19.87 28.04
CA GLU A 47 31.41 -19.39 28.22
C GLU A 47 31.23 -18.01 27.58
N CYS A 48 32.16 -17.09 27.84
CA CYS A 48 32.13 -15.76 27.25
C CYS A 48 32.25 -15.79 25.71
N LEU A 49 33.11 -16.66 25.17
CA LEU A 49 33.23 -16.86 23.73
C LEU A 49 31.90 -17.35 23.12
N ASN A 50 31.25 -18.32 23.76
CA ASN A 50 29.98 -18.86 23.29
C ASN A 50 28.87 -17.80 23.30
N GLU A 51 28.83 -16.95 24.32
CA GLU A 51 27.89 -15.83 24.39
C GLU A 51 28.09 -14.85 23.23
N ILE A 52 29.35 -14.47 22.93
CA ILE A 52 29.67 -13.59 21.81
C ILE A 52 29.26 -14.22 20.47
N ILE A 53 29.51 -15.52 20.28
CA ILE A 53 29.11 -16.25 19.08
C ILE A 53 27.59 -16.19 18.91
N GLN A 54 26.83 -16.44 19.98
CA GLN A 54 25.37 -16.42 19.93
C GLN A 54 24.83 -15.02 19.59
N ILE A 55 25.36 -13.97 20.24
CA ILE A 55 25.00 -12.58 19.95
C ILE A 55 25.29 -12.24 18.49
N ASN A 56 26.44 -12.69 17.96
CA ASN A 56 26.82 -12.43 16.58
C ASN A 56 25.86 -13.09 15.58
N LEU A 57 25.46 -14.35 15.83
CA LEU A 57 24.46 -15.04 15.01
C LEU A 57 23.10 -14.33 15.02
N GLU A 58 22.67 -13.85 16.19
CA GLU A 58 21.42 -13.08 16.32
C GLU A 58 21.49 -11.72 15.62
N ALA A 59 22.65 -11.06 15.68
CA ALA A 59 22.90 -9.81 14.96
C ALA A 59 22.87 -10.02 13.44
N GLU A 60 23.48 -11.10 12.94
CA GLU A 60 23.45 -11.46 11.52
C GLU A 60 22.03 -11.76 11.04
N ALA A 61 21.25 -12.51 11.83
CA ALA A 61 19.85 -12.78 11.51
C ALA A 61 19.01 -11.50 11.46
N THR A 62 19.25 -10.56 12.38
CA THR A 62 18.58 -9.26 12.41
C THR A 62 18.97 -8.41 11.21
N GLN A 63 20.25 -8.41 10.83
CA GLN A 63 20.75 -7.69 9.67
C GLN A 63 20.08 -8.17 8.38
N ASN A 64 20.00 -9.50 8.19
CA ASN A 64 19.32 -10.08 7.03
C ASN A 64 17.83 -9.69 6.98
N PHE A 65 17.14 -9.69 8.13
CA PHE A 65 15.76 -9.26 8.20
C PHE A 65 15.56 -7.77 7.84
N ILE A 66 16.50 -6.91 8.25
CA ILE A 66 16.48 -5.48 7.89
C ILE A 66 16.65 -5.33 6.37
N GLU A 67 17.59 -6.06 5.76
CA GLU A 67 17.82 -6.03 4.32
C GLU A 67 16.57 -6.48 3.53
N ASP A 68 15.90 -7.54 3.99
CA ASP A 68 14.64 -7.99 3.40
C ASP A 68 13.54 -6.91 3.52
N CYS A 69 13.44 -6.25 4.67
CA CYS A 69 12.50 -5.13 4.88
C CYS A 69 12.80 -3.96 3.93
N GLU A 70 14.07 -3.58 3.78
CA GLU A 70 14.49 -2.52 2.88
C GLU A 70 14.18 -2.84 1.42
N LYS A 71 14.41 -4.09 1.01
CA LYS A 71 14.06 -4.56 -0.33
C LYS A 71 12.56 -4.43 -0.61
N VAL A 72 11.72 -4.91 0.31
CA VAL A 72 10.26 -4.78 0.17
C VAL A 72 9.84 -3.31 0.15
N ASN A 73 10.46 -2.46 0.96
CA ASN A 73 10.18 -1.02 0.96
C ASN A 73 10.51 -0.36 -0.40
N ILE A 74 11.63 -0.75 -1.03
CA ILE A 74 11.99 -0.28 -2.37
C ILE A 74 10.96 -0.75 -3.42
N GLU A 75 10.54 -2.00 -3.37
CA GLU A 75 9.51 -2.55 -4.27
C GLU A 75 8.19 -1.79 -4.14
N LEU A 76 7.73 -1.51 -2.92
CA LEU A 76 6.52 -0.73 -2.66
C LEU A 76 6.63 0.72 -3.16
N GLU A 77 7.78 1.38 -2.98
CA GLU A 77 7.98 2.73 -3.51
C GLU A 77 7.98 2.76 -5.04
N ASN A 78 8.49 1.70 -5.69
CA ASN A 78 8.42 1.57 -7.13
C ASN A 78 6.99 1.36 -7.62
N GLU A 79 6.21 0.51 -6.96
CA GLU A 79 4.77 0.32 -7.25
C GLU A 79 4.00 1.63 -7.07
N ARG A 80 4.24 2.35 -5.96
CA ARG A 80 3.62 3.65 -5.69
C ARG A 80 3.92 4.67 -6.79
N LYS A 81 5.15 4.71 -7.31
CA LYS A 81 5.54 5.57 -8.44
C LYS A 81 4.86 5.15 -9.73
N SER A 82 4.77 3.84 -10.02
CA SER A 82 4.06 3.31 -11.19
C SER A 82 2.59 3.72 -11.17
N HIS A 83 1.90 3.53 -10.04
CA HIS A 83 0.50 3.91 -9.90
C HIS A 83 0.30 5.43 -10.04
N ALA A 84 1.25 6.24 -9.55
CA ALA A 84 1.18 7.69 -9.72
C ALA A 84 1.26 8.11 -11.19
N GLU A 85 2.03 7.39 -12.01
CA GLU A 85 2.15 7.66 -13.44
C GLU A 85 0.91 7.20 -14.22
N GLU A 86 0.37 6.02 -13.89
CA GLU A 86 -0.91 5.55 -14.46
C GLU A 86 -2.04 6.55 -14.21
N LEU A 87 -2.12 7.09 -12.99
CA LEU A 87 -3.10 8.13 -12.65
C LEU A 87 -2.89 9.42 -13.45
N ARG A 88 -1.63 9.80 -13.73
CA ARG A 88 -1.35 10.96 -14.59
C ARG A 88 -1.81 10.70 -16.03
N GLN A 89 -1.54 9.51 -16.56
CA GLN A 89 -1.98 9.13 -17.91
C GLN A 89 -3.50 9.16 -18.03
N ILE A 90 -4.22 8.56 -17.07
CA ILE A 90 -5.69 8.58 -17.06
C ILE A 90 -6.23 10.02 -17.06
N ASN A 91 -5.64 10.92 -16.27
CA ASN A 91 -6.06 12.32 -16.26
C ASN A 91 -5.79 13.02 -17.60
N GLN A 92 -4.68 12.71 -18.27
CA GLN A 92 -4.40 13.23 -19.62
C GLN A 92 -5.42 12.71 -20.63
N ASP A 93 -5.74 11.42 -20.59
CA ASP A 93 -6.70 10.79 -21.49
C ASP A 93 -8.11 11.36 -21.30
N ILE A 94 -8.53 11.61 -20.04
CA ILE A 94 -9.80 12.28 -19.72
C ILE A 94 -9.85 13.65 -20.41
N ASN A 95 -8.82 14.49 -20.22
CA ASN A 95 -8.79 15.82 -20.82
C ASN A 95 -8.83 15.75 -22.36
N HIS A 96 -8.07 14.83 -22.97
CA HIS A 96 -8.08 14.62 -24.41
C HIS A 96 -9.47 14.21 -24.93
N LEU A 97 -10.15 13.29 -24.24
CA LEU A 97 -11.49 12.85 -24.61
C LEU A 97 -12.53 13.96 -24.46
N GLU A 98 -12.42 14.78 -23.40
CA GLU A 98 -13.28 15.96 -23.20
C GLU A 98 -13.12 16.97 -24.35
N ASP A 99 -11.89 17.26 -24.76
CA ASP A 99 -11.60 18.15 -25.88
C ASP A 99 -12.14 17.58 -27.21
N THR A 100 -11.95 16.28 -27.43
CA THR A 100 -12.48 15.58 -28.63
C THR A 100 -14.00 15.66 -28.67
N LEU A 101 -14.68 15.37 -27.55
CA LEU A 101 -16.13 15.42 -27.45
C LEU A 101 -16.65 16.84 -27.70
N LYS A 102 -15.98 17.85 -27.15
CA LYS A 102 -16.30 19.26 -27.38
C LYS A 102 -16.17 19.63 -28.85
N GLY A 103 -15.12 19.17 -29.53
CA GLY A 103 -14.93 19.36 -30.98
C GLY A 103 -16.01 18.69 -31.83
N VAL A 104 -16.38 17.46 -31.50
CA VAL A 104 -17.48 16.75 -32.20
C VAL A 104 -18.81 17.46 -31.98
N LYS A 105 -19.09 17.89 -30.75
CA LYS A 105 -20.33 18.60 -30.42
C LYS A 105 -20.44 19.94 -31.13
N SER A 106 -19.37 20.75 -31.13
CA SER A 106 -19.37 22.04 -31.85
C SER A 106 -19.51 21.86 -33.36
N SER A 107 -18.88 20.84 -33.94
CA SER A 107 -19.05 20.50 -35.36
C SER A 107 -20.50 20.09 -35.68
N LYS A 108 -21.11 19.25 -34.83
CA LYS A 108 -22.52 18.86 -34.97
C LYS A 108 -23.45 20.06 -34.88
N ASP A 109 -23.27 20.92 -33.89
CA ASP A 109 -24.12 22.08 -33.65
C ASP A 109 -23.97 23.09 -34.79
N SER A 110 -22.75 23.29 -35.31
CA SER A 110 -22.49 24.11 -36.50
C SER A 110 -23.20 23.55 -37.75
N LYS A 111 -23.15 22.23 -37.98
CA LYS A 111 -23.87 21.59 -39.10
C LYS A 111 -25.39 21.71 -38.93
N LYS A 112 -25.92 21.52 -37.72
CA LYS A 112 -27.35 21.71 -37.43
C LYS A 112 -27.78 23.15 -37.73
N ALA A 113 -26.99 24.14 -37.33
CA ALA A 113 -27.27 25.55 -37.64
C ALA A 113 -27.25 25.83 -39.14
N LEU A 114 -26.28 25.28 -39.87
CA LEU A 114 -26.20 25.41 -41.33
C LEU A 114 -27.40 24.76 -42.03
N ILE A 115 -27.83 23.58 -41.58
CA ILE A 115 -29.01 22.91 -42.13
C ILE A 115 -30.25 23.78 -41.87
N ALA A 116 -30.46 24.27 -40.64
CA ALA A 116 -31.59 25.14 -40.32
C ALA A 116 -31.63 26.40 -41.21
N GLN A 117 -30.47 27.04 -41.44
CA GLN A 117 -30.36 28.17 -42.35
C GLN A 117 -30.76 27.81 -43.79
N LYS A 118 -30.35 26.63 -44.28
CA LYS A 118 -30.70 26.17 -45.63
C LYS A 118 -32.18 25.83 -45.76
N TYR A 119 -32.82 25.31 -44.72
CA TYR A 119 -34.26 25.11 -44.70
C TYR A 119 -35.02 26.43 -44.79
N GLU A 120 -34.63 27.45 -44.02
CA GLU A 120 -35.23 28.79 -44.09
C GLU A 120 -35.05 29.45 -45.46
N GLU A 121 -33.88 29.25 -46.10
CA GLU A 121 -33.63 29.72 -47.46
C GLU A 121 -34.56 29.06 -48.48
N VAL A 122 -34.76 27.73 -48.38
CA VAL A 122 -35.67 27.00 -49.27
C VAL A 122 -37.12 27.42 -49.05
N GLU A 123 -37.57 27.59 -47.80
CA GLU A 123 -38.93 28.07 -47.51
C GLU A 123 -39.19 29.46 -48.12
N ARG A 124 -38.20 30.36 -48.08
CA ARG A 124 -38.33 31.70 -48.68
C ARG A 124 -38.45 31.64 -50.20
N GLU A 125 -37.62 30.83 -50.86
CA GLU A 125 -37.68 30.67 -52.32
C GLU A 125 -38.95 29.91 -52.76
N LEU A 126 -39.43 28.97 -51.94
CA LEU A 126 -40.71 28.30 -52.14
C LEU A 126 -41.86 29.31 -52.16
N GLU A 127 -41.96 30.18 -51.16
CA GLU A 127 -43.01 31.21 -51.10
C GLU A 127 -42.93 32.16 -52.29
N LYS A 128 -41.72 32.61 -52.64
CA LYS A 128 -41.50 33.48 -53.80
C LYS A 128 -41.91 32.80 -55.12
N THR A 129 -41.63 31.50 -55.26
CA THR A 129 -42.02 30.72 -56.43
C THR A 129 -43.53 30.58 -56.50
N ASN A 130 -44.18 30.26 -55.37
CA ASN A 130 -45.64 30.16 -55.29
C ASN A 130 -46.33 31.49 -55.62
N GLU A 131 -45.76 32.64 -55.21
CA GLU A 131 -46.26 33.95 -55.61
C GLU A 131 -46.26 34.14 -57.14
N ILE A 132 -45.15 33.82 -57.80
CA ILE A 132 -45.05 33.93 -59.27
C ILE A 132 -46.03 32.98 -59.97
N LEU A 133 -46.25 31.77 -59.43
CA LEU A 133 -47.22 30.81 -59.96
C LEU A 133 -48.66 31.34 -59.85
N ARG A 134 -49.01 31.99 -58.73
CA ARG A 134 -50.29 32.68 -58.57
C ARG A 134 -50.46 33.78 -59.62
N GLU A 135 -49.45 34.63 -59.82
CA GLU A 135 -49.48 35.71 -60.80
C GLU A 135 -49.64 35.22 -62.25
N THR A 136 -49.19 34.00 -62.56
CA THR A 136 -49.31 33.39 -63.89
C THR A 136 -50.59 32.58 -64.10
N GLY A 137 -51.47 32.51 -63.11
CA GLY A 137 -52.78 31.85 -63.20
C GLY A 137 -52.77 30.35 -62.96
N VAL A 138 -51.75 29.83 -62.26
CA VAL A 138 -51.71 28.43 -61.82
C VAL A 138 -52.73 28.21 -60.70
N ALA A 139 -53.45 27.09 -60.75
CA ALA A 139 -54.45 26.74 -59.74
C ALA A 139 -53.80 26.44 -58.37
N GLU A 140 -54.53 26.69 -57.29
CA GLU A 140 -54.01 26.62 -55.92
C GLU A 140 -53.60 25.20 -55.50
N GLU A 141 -54.26 24.17 -56.05
CA GLU A 141 -53.93 22.75 -55.86
C GLU A 141 -52.59 22.31 -56.48
N ASP A 142 -52.08 23.08 -57.45
CA ASP A 142 -50.82 22.79 -58.14
C ASP A 142 -49.62 23.54 -57.55
N LEU A 143 -49.83 24.36 -56.51
CA LEU A 143 -48.75 25.07 -55.82
C LEU A 143 -47.81 24.10 -55.08
N LEU A 144 -46.56 24.54 -54.90
CA LEU A 144 -45.53 23.74 -54.22
C LEU A 144 -45.78 23.76 -52.71
N THR A 145 -45.73 22.59 -52.07
CA THR A 145 -45.86 22.47 -50.60
C THR A 145 -44.53 22.08 -49.95
N PRO A 146 -44.27 22.49 -48.70
CA PRO A 146 -43.07 22.12 -47.97
C PRO A 146 -42.84 20.61 -47.93
N GLU A 147 -43.90 19.79 -47.78
CA GLU A 147 -43.78 18.33 -47.74
C GLU A 147 -43.38 17.70 -49.08
N LYS A 148 -43.69 18.36 -50.22
CA LYS A 148 -43.27 17.88 -51.56
C LYS A 148 -41.83 18.26 -51.88
N CYS A 149 -41.33 19.35 -51.30
CA CYS A 149 -40.04 19.94 -51.69
C CYS A 149 -38.90 19.68 -50.71
N LEU A 150 -39.19 19.40 -49.43
CA LEU A 150 -38.17 19.23 -48.40
C LEU A 150 -38.02 17.76 -47.98
N PRO A 151 -36.78 17.29 -47.76
CA PRO A 151 -36.56 15.95 -47.22
C PRO A 151 -37.05 15.87 -45.75
N PRO A 152 -37.56 14.71 -45.31
CA PRO A 152 -38.05 14.53 -43.95
C PRO A 152 -36.93 14.78 -42.95
N PHE A 153 -37.11 15.80 -42.10
CA PHE A 153 -36.15 16.14 -41.06
C PHE A 153 -36.21 15.08 -39.95
N SER A 154 -35.29 14.13 -39.99
CA SER A 154 -35.15 13.16 -38.89
C SER A 154 -34.24 13.78 -37.82
N ASP A 155 -34.79 14.43 -36.80
CA ASP A 155 -34.03 14.81 -35.58
C ASP A 155 -33.69 13.57 -34.71
N GLN A 156 -33.54 12.41 -35.34
CA GLN A 156 -33.20 11.14 -34.71
C GLN A 156 -31.69 11.08 -34.46
N GLY A 157 -31.22 11.93 -33.56
CA GLY A 157 -29.82 11.96 -33.11
C GLY A 157 -29.61 12.58 -31.74
N CYS A 158 -30.69 12.93 -31.03
CA CYS A 158 -30.63 13.41 -29.65
C CYS A 158 -31.80 12.80 -28.86
N SER A 159 -31.74 11.50 -28.59
CA SER A 159 -32.60 10.88 -27.59
C SER A 159 -32.35 11.55 -26.25
N LYS A 160 -33.24 12.47 -25.89
CA LYS A 160 -33.67 12.60 -24.50
C LYS A 160 -34.40 11.30 -24.15
N ASP A 161 -34.00 10.70 -23.04
CA ASP A 161 -34.74 9.67 -22.30
C ASP A 161 -35.04 8.37 -23.05
N THR A 162 -34.00 7.56 -23.25
CA THR A 162 -34.15 6.09 -23.24
C THR A 162 -33.48 5.61 -21.95
N PRO A 163 -34.12 4.82 -21.07
CA PRO A 163 -33.40 4.10 -20.04
C PRO A 163 -32.61 3.00 -20.76
N MET A 164 -31.42 3.36 -21.23
CA MET A 164 -30.51 2.41 -21.85
C MET A 164 -30.02 1.49 -20.74
N ALA A 165 -30.71 0.35 -20.62
CA ALA A 165 -30.28 -0.76 -19.82
C ALA A 165 -28.79 -1.03 -20.09
N ASN A 166 -28.05 -1.09 -18.99
CA ASN A 166 -26.63 -1.37 -18.71
C ASN A 166 -25.87 -2.42 -19.55
N ASN A 167 -26.28 -2.77 -20.78
CA ASN A 167 -25.72 -3.90 -21.52
C ASN A 167 -24.68 -3.52 -22.58
N THR A 168 -24.57 -2.26 -23.01
CA THR A 168 -23.59 -1.87 -24.04
C THR A 168 -22.17 -1.77 -23.47
N ALA A 169 -22.03 -1.37 -22.21
CA ALA A 169 -20.75 -1.46 -21.49
C ALA A 169 -20.33 -2.93 -21.31
N ALA A 170 -21.28 -3.82 -21.02
CA ALA A 170 -21.00 -5.26 -20.92
C ALA A 170 -20.54 -5.85 -22.26
N ILE A 171 -21.13 -5.46 -23.39
CA ILE A 171 -20.74 -5.99 -24.71
C ILE A 171 -19.37 -5.45 -25.17
N LEU A 172 -19.06 -4.16 -24.95
CA LEU A 172 -17.73 -3.62 -25.27
C LEU A 172 -16.64 -4.16 -24.35
N LEU A 173 -16.94 -4.38 -23.07
CA LEU A 173 -16.00 -4.99 -22.13
C LEU A 173 -15.78 -6.48 -22.42
N ASN A 174 -16.79 -7.19 -22.93
CA ASN A 174 -16.70 -8.60 -23.29
C ASN A 174 -15.91 -8.84 -24.60
N GLN A 175 -15.75 -7.82 -25.46
CA GLN A 175 -14.91 -7.88 -26.66
C GLN A 175 -13.43 -7.48 -26.42
N LEU A 176 -13.09 -6.99 -25.22
CA LEU A 176 -11.71 -6.68 -24.80
C LEU A 176 -11.05 -7.84 -24.02
N THR A 177 -11.67 -9.03 -24.07
CA THR A 177 -11.33 -10.19 -23.25
C THR A 177 -10.00 -10.92 -23.51
N PRO A 178 -9.20 -10.70 -24.58
CA PRO A 178 -7.89 -11.35 -24.64
C PRO A 178 -6.76 -10.53 -24.00
N LEU A 179 -7.04 -9.40 -23.32
CA LEU A 179 -5.99 -8.63 -22.65
C LEU A 179 -5.72 -9.18 -21.22
N PRO A 180 -4.50 -9.65 -20.92
CA PRO A 180 -4.15 -10.29 -19.64
C PRO A 180 -4.37 -9.38 -18.41
N PHE A 181 -4.43 -8.07 -18.61
CA PHE A 181 -4.67 -7.07 -17.58
C PHE A 181 -6.08 -7.15 -16.96
N LEU A 182 -7.12 -7.42 -17.76
CA LEU A 182 -8.50 -7.47 -17.24
C LEU A 182 -8.77 -8.75 -16.45
N ASN A 183 -8.14 -9.87 -16.83
CA ASN A 183 -8.20 -11.12 -16.07
C ASN A 183 -7.54 -10.98 -14.68
N PHE A 184 -6.48 -10.17 -14.56
CA PHE A 184 -5.81 -9.91 -13.27
C PHE A 184 -6.74 -9.17 -12.29
N LEU A 185 -7.42 -8.12 -12.76
CA LEU A 185 -8.38 -7.36 -11.95
C LEU A 185 -9.59 -8.19 -11.50
N GLN A 186 -10.07 -9.11 -12.35
CA GLN A 186 -11.19 -9.99 -11.99
C GLN A 186 -10.78 -11.08 -10.99
N ARG A 187 -9.53 -11.55 -11.03
CA ARG A 187 -8.98 -12.54 -10.08
C ARG A 187 -8.79 -11.96 -8.67
N GLN A 188 -8.38 -10.69 -8.55
CA GLN A 188 -8.33 -10.01 -7.25
C GLN A 188 -9.74 -9.80 -6.64
N ARG A 189 -10.75 -9.58 -7.50
CA ARG A 189 -12.13 -9.41 -7.04
C ARG A 189 -12.76 -10.69 -6.51
N ALA A 190 -12.40 -11.86 -7.06
CA ALA A 190 -12.88 -13.15 -6.57
C ALA A 190 -12.27 -13.56 -5.21
N ASN A 191 -11.04 -13.13 -4.92
CA ASN A 191 -10.38 -13.40 -3.64
C ASN A 191 -10.88 -12.51 -2.49
N LEU A 192 -11.54 -11.39 -2.78
CA LEU A 192 -12.04 -10.45 -1.76
C LEU A 192 -13.43 -10.79 -1.20
N PHE A 193 -14.18 -11.73 -1.78
CA PHE A 193 -15.58 -11.99 -1.39
C PHE A 193 -15.88 -13.41 -0.88
N SER A 194 -14.86 -14.26 -0.67
CA SER A 194 -15.07 -15.65 -0.22
C SER A 194 -14.72 -15.95 1.24
N SER A 195 -14.50 -14.96 2.09
CA SER A 195 -14.37 -15.21 3.54
C SER A 195 -15.01 -14.08 4.34
N ALA A 196 -16.31 -14.22 4.60
CA ALA A 196 -17.01 -13.48 5.62
C ALA A 196 -17.26 -14.44 6.77
N GLU A 197 -16.42 -14.37 7.81
CA GLU A 197 -16.82 -14.51 9.21
C GLU A 197 -15.67 -14.04 10.13
N ASP A 198 -15.97 -12.98 10.88
CA ASP A 198 -15.49 -12.56 12.19
C ASP A 198 -14.03 -12.11 12.48
N ASN A 199 -13.98 -10.82 12.86
CA ASN A 199 -13.14 -10.19 13.89
C ASN A 199 -11.62 -10.06 13.65
N ALA A 200 -11.19 -8.91 13.12
CA ALA A 200 -10.15 -8.09 13.75
C ALA A 200 -10.14 -6.67 13.18
N SER A 201 -10.01 -5.71 14.08
CA SER A 201 -9.95 -4.29 13.79
C SER A 201 -8.49 -3.80 13.71
N ILE A 202 -8.34 -2.66 13.01
CA ILE A 202 -7.30 -1.61 13.12
C ILE A 202 -5.94 -1.89 12.46
N LEU A 203 -5.56 -1.14 11.41
CA LEU A 203 -4.79 0.12 11.47
C LEU A 203 -4.39 0.66 10.07
N PHE A 204 -4.50 1.99 9.95
CA PHE A 204 -3.92 2.93 8.97
C PHE A 204 -4.34 2.88 7.50
N ALA A 205 -5.46 3.56 7.23
CA ALA A 205 -5.69 4.25 5.97
C ALA A 205 -4.89 5.56 5.96
N ASP A 206 -3.78 5.58 5.21
CA ASP A 206 -3.09 6.82 4.87
C ASP A 206 -3.39 7.19 3.41
N LYS A 207 -4.42 8.02 3.25
CA LYS A 207 -4.79 8.63 1.97
C LYS A 207 -3.86 9.82 1.75
N ASN A 208 -2.70 9.60 1.13
CA ASN A 208 -1.90 10.70 0.60
C ASN A 208 -2.47 11.18 -0.74
N GLN A 209 -3.49 12.04 -0.59
CA GLN A 209 -4.03 12.93 -1.61
C GLN A 209 -3.03 14.09 -1.79
N THR A 210 -2.10 13.97 -2.73
CA THR A 210 -1.38 15.14 -3.26
C THR A 210 -2.27 15.85 -4.28
N THR A 211 -3.25 16.59 -3.76
CA THR A 211 -3.85 17.73 -4.48
C THR A 211 -3.33 18.99 -3.82
N ASN A 212 -2.45 19.70 -4.53
CA ASN A 212 -2.05 21.04 -4.16
C ASN A 212 -3.21 22.01 -4.49
N CYS A 213 -4.23 22.05 -3.61
CA CYS A 213 -5.21 23.12 -3.50
C CYS A 213 -6.02 22.93 -2.21
N ASP A 214 -5.56 23.50 -1.09
CA ASP A 214 -6.36 24.07 0.02
C ASP A 214 -5.58 24.16 1.34
N GLN A 215 -4.48 24.91 1.37
CA GLN A 215 -3.96 25.41 2.65
C GLN A 215 -4.96 26.37 3.35
N THR A 216 -6.05 26.73 2.68
CA THR A 216 -7.18 27.55 3.14
C THR A 216 -8.28 26.80 3.91
N LYS A 217 -8.23 25.46 4.03
CA LYS A 217 -9.25 24.63 4.73
C LYS A 217 -8.85 24.15 6.12
N MET A 218 -7.89 24.81 6.77
CA MET A 218 -7.50 24.49 8.14
C MET A 218 -8.09 25.50 9.12
N LYS A 219 -8.52 25.03 10.30
CA LYS A 219 -8.87 25.88 11.45
C LYS A 219 -7.98 25.51 12.63
N VAL A 220 -7.71 26.46 13.51
CA VAL A 220 -6.94 26.23 14.73
C VAL A 220 -7.88 25.65 15.80
N CYS A 221 -7.46 24.58 16.47
CA CYS A 221 -8.19 24.03 17.62
C CYS A 221 -8.18 25.03 18.78
N GLN A 222 -9.36 25.38 19.32
CA GLN A 222 -9.46 26.32 20.45
C GLN A 222 -8.83 25.81 21.77
N THR A 223 -8.60 24.50 21.89
CA THR A 223 -8.06 23.90 23.13
C THR A 223 -6.54 23.72 23.10
N CYS A 224 -5.99 23.17 22.02
CA CYS A 224 -4.55 22.87 21.92
C CYS A 224 -3.81 23.70 20.86
N GLN A 225 -4.52 24.58 20.16
CA GLN A 225 -3.97 25.48 19.13
C GLN A 225 -3.31 24.78 17.94
N GLN A 226 -3.54 23.48 17.76
CA GLN A 226 -3.07 22.73 16.59
C GLN A 226 -3.99 22.92 15.39
N LEU A 227 -3.42 22.84 14.18
CA LEU A 227 -4.18 22.91 12.93
C LEU A 227 -5.01 21.64 12.74
N ILE A 228 -6.32 21.81 12.51
CA ILE A 228 -7.27 20.73 12.21
C ILE A 228 -8.10 21.08 10.98
N HIS A 229 -8.64 20.07 10.30
CA HIS A 229 -9.50 20.29 9.14
C HIS A 229 -10.74 21.15 9.50
N ARG A 230 -11.14 22.10 8.65
CA ARG A 230 -12.22 23.08 8.94
C ARG A 230 -13.55 22.41 9.30
N ASN A 231 -13.87 21.30 8.63
CA ASN A 231 -15.08 20.51 8.89
C ASN A 231 -14.93 19.47 10.02
N ALA A 232 -13.76 19.38 10.67
CA ALA A 232 -13.61 18.47 11.81
C ALA A 232 -14.44 18.99 13.01
N PRO A 233 -15.37 18.19 13.55
CA PRO A 233 -16.22 18.63 14.66
C PRO A 233 -15.44 18.76 15.98
N ILE A 234 -14.38 17.97 16.18
CA ILE A 234 -13.54 17.96 17.39
C ILE A 234 -12.08 17.71 17.00
N CYS A 235 -11.12 18.29 17.72
CA CYS A 235 -9.70 18.01 17.53
C CYS A 235 -9.36 16.56 17.92
N PRO A 236 -8.73 15.75 17.04
CA PRO A 236 -8.39 14.36 17.35
C PRO A 236 -7.41 14.25 18.53
N LEU A 237 -6.46 15.18 18.63
CA LEU A 237 -5.47 15.22 19.73
C LEU A 237 -6.12 15.54 21.09
N CYS A 238 -7.11 16.43 21.11
CA CYS A 238 -7.84 16.74 22.35
C CYS A 238 -8.84 15.64 22.70
N LYS A 239 -9.46 15.00 21.70
CA LYS A 239 -10.42 13.89 21.89
C LYS A 239 -9.76 12.67 22.54
N THR A 240 -8.53 12.36 22.15
CA THR A 240 -7.76 11.27 22.76
C THR A 240 -7.33 11.63 24.19
N LYS A 241 -6.93 12.88 24.44
CA LYS A 241 -6.54 13.36 25.78
C LYS A 241 -7.70 13.47 26.78
N SER A 242 -8.92 13.73 26.32
CA SER A 242 -10.10 13.88 27.19
C SER A 242 -10.76 12.55 27.57
N ARG A 243 -10.39 11.44 26.94
CA ARG A 243 -10.77 10.08 27.36
C ARG A 243 -9.85 9.55 28.48
N SER A 244 -9.80 10.20 29.62
CA SER A 244 -9.25 9.59 30.84
C SER A 244 -9.74 10.27 32.12
N LYS A 245 -10.72 9.65 32.80
CA LYS A 245 -10.83 9.69 34.27
C LYS A 245 -11.30 8.37 34.91
N ASN A 246 -11.77 7.38 34.14
CA ASN A 246 -12.05 6.02 34.64
C ASN A 246 -12.06 5.00 33.48
N PRO A 247 -10.98 4.23 33.24
CA PRO A 247 -11.05 3.09 32.32
C PRO A 247 -11.94 1.99 32.94
N LYS A 248 -12.95 1.53 32.20
CA LYS A 248 -13.78 0.37 32.62
C LYS A 248 -12.86 -0.84 32.73
N LYS A 249 -12.77 -1.44 33.92
CA LYS A 249 -12.06 -2.70 34.15
C LYS A 249 -12.56 -3.77 33.16
N PRO A 250 -11.67 -4.51 32.47
CA PRO A 250 -12.09 -5.65 31.68
C PRO A 250 -12.70 -6.73 32.61
N ARG A 251 -13.89 -7.24 32.24
CA ARG A 251 -14.52 -8.37 32.95
C ARG A 251 -13.64 -9.61 32.76
N ARG A 252 -13.23 -10.26 33.86
CA ARG A 252 -12.61 -11.59 33.83
C ARG A 252 -13.66 -12.59 33.31
N ARG A 253 -13.29 -13.44 32.36
CA ARG A 253 -14.06 -14.62 31.97
C ARG A 253 -13.75 -15.70 33.01
N ASP A 254 -14.78 -16.22 33.65
CA ASP A 254 -14.67 -17.34 34.59
C ASP A 254 -14.30 -18.61 33.80
N GLU A 255 -13.22 -19.26 34.22
CA GLU A 255 -12.85 -20.60 33.76
C GLU A 255 -13.83 -21.60 34.40
N MET A 256 -14.66 -22.24 33.58
CA MET A 256 -15.31 -23.51 33.94
C MET A 256 -14.30 -24.63 33.72
N PHE A 257 -13.83 -25.21 34.82
CA PHE A 257 -13.47 -26.63 34.93
C PHE A 257 -14.32 -27.25 36.03
#